data_AF-H3H3I6-F1
#
_entry.id   AF-H3H3I6-F1
#
_cell.length_a   1.000
_cell.length_b   1.000
_cell.length_c   1.000
_cell.angle_alpha   90.00
_cell.angle_beta   90.00
_cell.angle_gamma   90.00
#
_symmetry.space_group_name_H-M   'P 1'
#
loop_
_entity.id
_entity.type
_entity.pdbx_description
1 polymer ?
#
loop_
_entity_poly.entity_id
_entity_poly.type
_entity_poly.pdbx_seq_one_letter_code
_entity_poly.pdbx_strand_id
1 'polypeptide(L)'
;MRLGCVGLLAVALLASTDTASAQQSSEIIQPDSLAQARLRIANHDQFAASGFHHFHGDDEERGVLPSSVIENAKALVSTATTKKLQTWLNNGKSIDNVFIRLKLTKAGDKLLGNPQFATWLTYVDDFTAKYPGKTTSAITKLTTYYGDEAVVKILDAAKKVAGTREVATKLEAAQMQTWLAAGNSADDIFTLLKLNKVGDDILSNPAFASWNTYLKTFNAAHPDQKTSAFAKLTSQYGEVGVSRVVEAALKVKSSSAIAKTVQAEQFERWMAGGKTTDGAFTFLALDKAGDELLGSPLLNTFTKYMNIYNKRNPDQETNLIGTLTTHYGNVGLSKLLAAGRNVASTSNLATSLDAAQYKLWMSQRKEPADVFMMLGLQKAGDNLLSSPLFTTFTKFTDAYHAKNLDQPMTTNWIVRAHYSDFDVAKMILAAEKIPSAQSAGKRMEGVLFKDWMDSPDNAFQAVKLDQVKPSTLFESPMFAYWMKFMDDFHKSFPGKIVPRTVLATTYKDEELVKAITAAQKNPKTKDLANKFETEVLKQFIFAEKQPIDVAKLLHVKSKTDANWKLWTKYAQDYRAYYEKPKPPVQLREDPLVVPVEARQL
;
A
#
# COMPACT_ATOMS: atom_id res chain seq x y z
N MET A 1 10.29 23.11 -18.00
CA MET A 1 9.08 22.73 -17.23
C MET A 1 8.71 21.30 -17.56
N ARG A 2 9.05 20.34 -16.69
CA ARG A 2 8.62 18.93 -16.82
C ARG A 2 7.41 18.76 -15.89
N LEU A 3 6.23 18.54 -16.47
CA LEU A 3 5.06 18.10 -15.70
C LEU A 3 5.26 16.62 -15.34
N GLY A 4 5.48 16.36 -14.05
CA GLY A 4 5.38 15.01 -13.49
C GLY A 4 3.92 14.67 -13.26
N CYS A 5 3.41 13.67 -13.98
CA CYS A 5 2.11 13.07 -13.71
C CYS A 5 2.16 12.36 -12.36
N VAL A 6 1.54 12.96 -11.34
CA VAL A 6 1.25 12.32 -10.06
C VAL A 6 0.17 11.27 -10.29
N GLY A 7 0.54 9.99 -10.19
CA GLY A 7 -0.42 8.88 -10.20
C GLY A 7 -1.27 8.91 -8.93
N LEU A 8 -2.53 9.30 -9.08
CA LEU A 8 -3.57 9.15 -8.05
C LEU A 8 -3.92 7.65 -7.90
N LEU A 9 -3.30 7.01 -6.91
CA LEU A 9 -3.74 5.71 -6.38
C LEU A 9 -4.97 5.95 -5.51
N ALA A 10 -6.16 5.87 -6.11
CA ALA A 10 -7.40 5.77 -5.36
C ALA A 10 -7.56 4.32 -4.83
N VAL A 11 -7.02 4.04 -3.65
CA VAL A 11 -7.34 2.84 -2.88
C VAL A 11 -8.58 3.15 -2.05
N ALA A 12 -9.75 3.01 -2.66
CA ALA A 12 -11.00 2.88 -1.93
C ALA A 12 -11.27 1.39 -1.74
N LEU A 13 -11.04 0.85 -0.54
CA LEU A 13 -11.68 -0.36 0.01
C LEU A 13 -11.05 -0.73 1.37
N LEU A 14 -11.57 -0.13 2.45
CA LEU A 14 -11.62 -0.73 3.79
C LEU A 14 -12.86 -0.18 4.49
N ALA A 15 -14.05 -0.58 4.04
CA ALA A 15 -15.29 -0.32 4.76
C ALA A 15 -16.32 -1.42 4.45
N SER A 16 -16.45 -2.38 5.37
CA SER A 16 -17.68 -3.10 5.75
C SER A 16 -17.26 -4.26 6.66
N THR A 17 -17.85 -4.56 7.81
CA THR A 17 -18.91 -3.97 8.65
C THR A 17 -18.78 -4.71 10.00
N ASP A 18 -19.14 -4.05 11.10
CA ASP A 18 -19.30 -4.69 12.41
C ASP A 18 -20.25 -5.90 12.30
N THR A 19 -19.76 -7.09 12.66
CA THR A 19 -20.59 -8.29 12.77
C THR A 19 -21.36 -8.24 14.07
N ALA A 20 -22.63 -7.85 14.00
CA ALA A 20 -23.63 -8.22 14.99
C ALA A 20 -24.02 -9.69 14.78
N SER A 21 -23.86 -10.47 15.85
CA SER A 21 -24.25 -11.88 15.97
C SER A 21 -25.73 -12.09 15.65
N ALA A 22 -26.03 -13.00 14.72
CA ALA A 22 -27.35 -13.62 14.60
C ALA A 22 -27.19 -15.12 14.32
N GLN A 23 -27.65 -15.90 15.29
CA GLN A 23 -27.75 -17.35 15.30
C GLN A 23 -28.88 -17.78 14.37
N GLN A 24 -28.64 -18.66 13.39
CA GLN A 24 -29.72 -19.46 12.82
C GLN A 24 -29.24 -20.80 12.27
N SER A 25 -30.15 -21.76 12.42
CA SER A 25 -29.99 -23.20 12.55
C SER A 25 -29.68 -23.91 11.23
N SER A 26 -28.98 -25.04 11.37
CA SER A 26 -28.60 -25.99 10.31
C SER A 26 -29.80 -26.57 9.57
N GLU A 27 -29.78 -26.48 8.24
CA GLU A 27 -30.56 -27.36 7.37
C GLU A 27 -29.67 -27.94 6.28
N ILE A 28 -29.81 -29.24 6.07
CA ILE A 28 -28.92 -30.13 5.31
C ILE A 28 -28.97 -29.79 3.81
N ILE A 29 -27.82 -29.46 3.21
CA ILE A 29 -27.71 -29.17 1.77
C ILE A 29 -27.63 -30.47 0.96
N GLN A 30 -28.62 -30.70 0.09
CA GLN A 30 -28.65 -31.78 -0.91
C GLN A 30 -27.76 -31.50 -2.14
N PRO A 31 -27.35 -32.53 -2.92
CA PRO A 31 -26.36 -32.45 -4.01
C PRO A 31 -26.72 -31.62 -5.25
N ASP A 32 -27.91 -31.00 -5.30
CA ASP A 32 -28.48 -30.40 -6.52
C ASP A 32 -27.92 -29.01 -6.89
N SER A 33 -27.16 -28.37 -6.00
CA SER A 33 -26.66 -27.00 -6.22
C SER A 33 -25.55 -26.90 -7.28
N LEU A 34 -24.77 -27.97 -7.47
CA LEU A 34 -23.66 -28.01 -8.44
C LEU A 34 -24.17 -28.19 -9.89
N ALA A 35 -25.30 -28.89 -10.07
CA ALA A 35 -25.97 -29.03 -11.35
C ALA A 35 -26.63 -27.72 -11.79
N GLN A 36 -27.23 -26.98 -10.85
CA GLN A 36 -27.80 -25.66 -11.12
C GLN A 36 -26.73 -24.60 -11.40
N ALA A 37 -25.53 -24.70 -10.80
CA ALA A 37 -24.39 -23.84 -11.12
C ALA A 37 -23.84 -24.11 -12.54
N ARG A 38 -23.79 -25.38 -12.97
CA ARG A 38 -23.43 -25.75 -14.36
C ARG A 38 -24.44 -25.24 -15.39
N LEU A 39 -25.73 -25.21 -15.05
CA LEU A 39 -26.77 -24.64 -15.92
C LEU A 39 -26.69 -23.10 -16.01
N ARG A 40 -26.25 -22.42 -14.94
CA ARG A 40 -26.05 -20.95 -14.94
C ARG A 40 -24.90 -20.50 -15.84
N ILE A 41 -23.87 -21.33 -16.05
CA ILE A 41 -22.77 -21.06 -17.00
C ILE A 41 -23.30 -21.09 -18.45
N ALA A 42 -24.25 -21.96 -18.78
CA ALA A 42 -24.87 -22.00 -20.10
C ALA A 42 -25.83 -20.82 -20.35
N ASN A 43 -26.46 -20.27 -19.30
CA ASN A 43 -27.47 -19.22 -19.42
C ASN A 43 -26.94 -17.77 -19.27
N HIS A 44 -25.73 -17.55 -18.74
CA HIS A 44 -25.16 -16.20 -18.65
C HIS A 44 -24.70 -15.63 -20.01
N ASP A 45 -24.42 -16.51 -20.98
CA ASP A 45 -24.11 -16.12 -22.36
C ASP A 45 -25.36 -15.72 -23.19
N GLN A 46 -26.58 -15.99 -22.70
CA GLN A 46 -27.82 -15.61 -23.38
C GLN A 46 -28.26 -14.16 -23.12
N PHE A 47 -27.86 -13.54 -22.00
CA PHE A 47 -28.36 -12.20 -21.62
C PHE A 47 -27.54 -11.02 -22.18
N ALA A 48 -26.49 -11.28 -22.97
CA ALA A 48 -25.84 -10.28 -23.83
C ALA A 48 -26.31 -10.36 -25.30
N ALA A 49 -27.23 -11.28 -25.62
CA ALA A 49 -27.73 -11.50 -26.98
C ALA A 49 -29.02 -10.72 -27.31
N SER A 50 -29.57 -9.90 -26.41
CA SER A 50 -30.84 -9.19 -26.61
C SER A 50 -30.74 -7.91 -27.46
N GLY A 51 -29.75 -7.82 -28.35
CA GLY A 51 -29.60 -6.72 -29.33
C GLY A 51 -29.57 -7.16 -30.80
N PHE A 52 -29.57 -8.47 -31.08
CA PHE A 52 -29.57 -9.00 -32.45
C PHE A 52 -30.53 -10.18 -32.56
N HIS A 53 -31.82 -9.89 -32.49
CA HIS A 53 -32.81 -10.82 -33.01
C HIS A 53 -32.96 -10.61 -34.53
N HIS A 54 -32.91 -11.75 -35.23
CA HIS A 54 -33.27 -11.95 -36.65
C HIS A 54 -32.22 -11.58 -37.71
N PHE A 55 -31.34 -12.54 -38.01
CA PHE A 55 -30.80 -12.74 -39.37
C PHE A 55 -30.90 -14.22 -39.72
N HIS A 56 -32.09 -14.64 -40.10
CA HIS A 56 -32.30 -15.79 -40.97
C HIS A 56 -33.50 -15.49 -41.87
N GLY A 57 -33.24 -15.42 -43.17
CA GLY A 57 -34.22 -15.13 -44.20
C GLY A 57 -33.60 -14.32 -45.33
N ASP A 58 -32.95 -15.04 -46.24
CA ASP A 58 -32.79 -14.75 -47.66
C ASP A 58 -32.39 -13.32 -48.06
N ASP A 59 -31.07 -13.09 -48.15
CA ASP A 59 -30.48 -12.27 -49.21
C ASP A 59 -28.99 -12.62 -49.30
N GLU A 60 -28.52 -12.90 -50.51
CA GLU A 60 -27.09 -12.95 -50.85
C GLU A 60 -26.47 -11.53 -50.76
N GLU A 61 -26.51 -10.91 -49.59
CA GLU A 61 -26.10 -9.52 -49.42
C GLU A 61 -24.58 -9.40 -49.25
N ARG A 62 -23.92 -9.37 -50.41
CA ARG A 62 -22.51 -9.03 -50.60
C ARG A 62 -22.26 -7.57 -50.21
N GLY A 63 -21.94 -7.29 -48.95
CA GLY A 63 -21.15 -6.11 -48.52
C GLY A 63 -21.53 -4.75 -49.12
N VAL A 64 -22.82 -4.47 -49.37
CA VAL A 64 -23.25 -3.22 -50.03
C VAL A 64 -23.08 -2.05 -49.06
N LEU A 65 -22.39 -0.99 -49.49
CA LEU A 65 -22.31 0.28 -48.76
C LEU A 65 -23.71 0.91 -48.61
N PRO A 66 -23.96 1.71 -47.57
CA PRO A 66 -25.27 2.30 -47.35
C PRO A 66 -25.53 3.32 -48.45
N SER A 67 -26.77 3.36 -48.94
CA SER A 67 -27.18 4.24 -50.05
C SER A 67 -26.77 5.70 -49.80
N SER A 68 -26.77 6.17 -48.55
CA SER A 68 -26.37 7.54 -48.16
C SER A 68 -24.89 7.86 -48.42
N VAL A 69 -23.96 6.94 -48.18
CA VAL A 69 -22.53 7.15 -48.45
C VAL A 69 -22.25 7.06 -49.94
N ILE A 70 -22.90 6.11 -50.62
CA ILE A 70 -22.84 5.98 -52.08
C ILE A 70 -23.42 7.25 -52.74
N GLU A 71 -24.52 7.79 -52.23
CA GLU A 71 -25.16 9.01 -52.76
C GLU A 71 -24.33 10.27 -52.51
N ASN A 72 -23.75 10.43 -51.31
CA ASN A 72 -22.84 11.53 -51.03
C ASN A 72 -21.57 11.46 -51.91
N ALA A 73 -21.04 10.25 -52.15
CA ALA A 73 -19.94 10.06 -53.08
C ALA A 73 -20.36 10.35 -54.53
N LYS A 74 -21.53 9.86 -54.97
CA LYS A 74 -22.09 10.13 -56.31
C LYS A 74 -22.33 11.63 -56.53
N ALA A 75 -22.75 12.38 -55.50
CA ALA A 75 -22.95 13.82 -55.56
C ALA A 75 -21.64 14.63 -55.71
N LEU A 76 -20.51 14.07 -55.28
CA LEU A 76 -19.18 14.70 -55.38
C LEU A 76 -18.42 14.33 -56.66
N VAL A 77 -18.92 13.36 -57.44
CA VAL A 77 -18.27 12.87 -58.66
C VAL A 77 -18.74 13.68 -59.86
N SER A 78 -17.80 14.36 -60.53
CA SER A 78 -18.11 15.12 -61.75
C SER A 78 -18.63 14.22 -62.86
N THR A 79 -19.52 14.74 -63.72
CA THR A 79 -20.08 14.02 -64.89
C THR A 79 -19.02 13.44 -65.81
N ALA A 80 -17.86 14.11 -65.94
CA ALA A 80 -16.69 13.60 -66.67
C ALA A 80 -16.07 12.36 -66.01
N THR A 81 -16.04 12.31 -64.68
CA THR A 81 -15.55 11.17 -63.90
C THR A 81 -16.51 9.98 -64.02
N THR A 82 -17.82 10.22 -64.01
CA THR A 82 -18.84 9.18 -64.22
C THR A 82 -18.75 8.53 -65.60
N LYS A 83 -18.62 9.33 -66.68
CA LYS A 83 -18.42 8.81 -68.05
C LYS A 83 -17.14 7.98 -68.18
N LYS A 84 -16.06 8.40 -67.51
CA LYS A 84 -14.77 7.71 -67.51
C LYS A 84 -14.85 6.35 -66.80
N LEU A 85 -15.51 6.28 -65.64
CA LEU A 85 -15.73 5.03 -64.91
C LEU A 85 -16.60 4.07 -65.72
N GLN A 86 -17.69 4.56 -66.35
CA GLN A 86 -18.52 3.73 -67.21
C GLN A 86 -17.77 3.19 -68.42
N THR A 87 -16.90 4.00 -69.03
CA THR A 87 -16.00 3.52 -70.09
C THR A 87 -15.07 2.42 -69.59
N TRP A 88 -14.48 2.59 -68.40
CA TRP A 88 -13.63 1.55 -67.80
C TRP A 88 -14.41 0.28 -67.46
N LEU A 89 -15.63 0.40 -66.95
CA LEU A 89 -16.53 -0.71 -66.64
C LEU A 89 -16.91 -1.48 -67.91
N ASN A 90 -17.30 -0.78 -68.99
CA ASN A 90 -17.62 -1.40 -70.28
C ASN A 90 -16.44 -2.14 -70.89
N ASN A 91 -15.23 -1.62 -70.71
CA ASN A 91 -14.01 -2.25 -71.19
C ASN A 91 -13.49 -3.37 -70.26
N GLY A 92 -14.26 -3.77 -69.24
CA GLY A 92 -13.89 -4.85 -68.32
C GLY A 92 -12.63 -4.57 -67.50
N LYS A 93 -12.32 -3.29 -67.22
CA LYS A 93 -11.12 -2.93 -66.45
C LYS A 93 -11.25 -3.45 -65.02
N SER A 94 -10.30 -4.28 -64.58
CA SER A 94 -10.31 -4.82 -63.22
C SER A 94 -10.36 -3.71 -62.16
N ILE A 95 -11.00 -3.97 -61.02
CA ILE A 95 -11.02 -3.05 -59.87
C ILE A 95 -9.61 -2.64 -59.40
N ASP A 96 -8.62 -3.50 -59.60
CA ASP A 96 -7.21 -3.28 -59.26
C ASP A 96 -6.57 -2.15 -60.11
N ASN A 97 -6.68 -2.28 -61.43
CA ASN A 97 -6.29 -1.23 -62.38
C ASN A 97 -6.98 0.11 -62.11
N VAL A 98 -8.26 0.10 -61.69
CA VAL A 98 -8.98 1.33 -61.34
C VAL A 98 -8.45 1.92 -60.03
N PHE A 99 -8.14 1.10 -59.02
CA PHE A 99 -7.50 1.54 -57.76
C PHE A 99 -6.17 2.28 -58.02
N ILE A 100 -5.31 1.72 -58.87
CA ILE A 100 -4.03 2.32 -59.28
C ILE A 100 -4.27 3.62 -60.06
N ARG A 101 -5.21 3.64 -61.00
CA ARG A 101 -5.49 4.82 -61.84
C ARG A 101 -6.10 5.98 -61.07
N LEU A 102 -6.79 5.70 -59.97
CA LEU A 102 -7.25 6.68 -58.99
C LEU A 102 -6.16 7.06 -57.96
N LYS A 103 -4.91 6.59 -58.18
CA LYS A 103 -3.74 6.89 -57.34
C LYS A 103 -3.94 6.54 -55.85
N LEU A 104 -4.79 5.55 -55.57
CA LEU A 104 -5.16 5.17 -54.20
C LEU A 104 -4.08 4.34 -53.48
N THR A 105 -3.11 3.78 -54.22
CA THR A 105 -1.95 3.06 -53.66
C THR A 105 -1.01 3.94 -52.85
N LYS A 106 -1.09 5.27 -52.99
CA LYS A 106 -0.25 6.24 -52.28
C LYS A 106 -0.98 6.97 -51.14
N ALA A 107 -2.23 6.61 -50.85
CA ALA A 107 -3.05 7.36 -49.91
C ALA A 107 -2.74 7.05 -48.43
N GLY A 108 -2.14 5.89 -48.14
CA GLY A 108 -1.76 5.49 -46.77
C GLY A 108 -2.94 5.58 -45.80
N ASP A 109 -2.69 6.11 -44.61
CA ASP A 109 -3.69 6.23 -43.54
C ASP A 109 -4.87 7.16 -43.89
N LYS A 110 -4.73 8.00 -44.92
CA LYS A 110 -5.79 8.92 -45.39
C LYS A 110 -6.67 8.30 -46.47
N LEU A 111 -6.49 7.01 -46.79
CA LEU A 111 -7.22 6.32 -47.85
C LEU A 111 -8.73 6.49 -47.74
N LEU A 112 -9.32 6.22 -46.57
CA LEU A 112 -10.78 6.27 -46.39
C LEU A 112 -11.34 7.69 -46.43
N GLY A 113 -10.51 8.70 -46.15
CA GLY A 113 -10.88 10.12 -46.29
C GLY A 113 -10.69 10.66 -47.71
N ASN A 114 -10.13 9.88 -48.64
CA ASN A 114 -9.95 10.31 -50.03
C ASN A 114 -11.27 10.14 -50.81
N PRO A 115 -11.84 11.20 -51.40
CA PRO A 115 -13.08 11.09 -52.18
C PRO A 115 -13.00 10.06 -53.32
N GLN A 116 -11.82 9.86 -53.91
CA GLN A 116 -11.60 8.86 -54.96
C GLN A 116 -11.72 7.42 -54.45
N PHE A 117 -11.57 7.19 -53.14
CA PHE A 117 -11.78 5.87 -52.54
C PHE A 117 -13.26 5.50 -52.55
N ALA A 118 -14.15 6.44 -52.22
CA ALA A 118 -15.58 6.22 -52.36
C ALA A 118 -15.98 6.02 -53.83
N THR A 119 -15.40 6.78 -54.76
CA THR A 119 -15.56 6.54 -56.21
C THR A 119 -15.13 5.13 -56.62
N TRP A 120 -14.03 4.63 -56.05
CA TRP A 120 -13.56 3.28 -56.31
C TRP A 120 -14.48 2.20 -55.74
N LEU A 121 -15.01 2.37 -54.53
CA LEU A 121 -15.98 1.41 -53.95
C LEU A 121 -17.25 1.32 -54.80
N THR A 122 -17.79 2.45 -55.27
CA THR A 122 -18.91 2.44 -56.23
C THR A 122 -18.56 1.69 -57.51
N TYR A 123 -17.33 1.85 -58.02
CA TYR A 123 -16.87 1.09 -59.18
C TYR A 123 -16.76 -0.42 -58.89
N VAL A 124 -16.35 -0.82 -57.69
CA VAL A 124 -16.32 -2.23 -57.27
C VAL A 124 -17.73 -2.82 -57.28
N ASP A 125 -18.72 -2.08 -56.77
CA ASP A 125 -20.12 -2.51 -56.75
C ASP A 125 -20.66 -2.67 -58.19
N ASP A 126 -20.47 -1.66 -59.03
CA ASP A 126 -20.88 -1.69 -60.45
C ASP A 126 -20.18 -2.83 -61.22
N PHE A 127 -18.89 -3.06 -60.96
CA PHE A 127 -18.12 -4.16 -61.55
C PHE A 127 -18.64 -5.52 -61.10
N THR A 128 -19.03 -5.65 -59.84
CA THR A 128 -19.59 -6.89 -59.27
C THR A 128 -20.96 -7.21 -59.85
N ALA A 129 -21.83 -6.21 -60.00
CA ALA A 129 -23.14 -6.37 -60.62
C ALA A 129 -23.02 -6.79 -62.09
N LYS A 130 -22.05 -6.21 -62.82
CA LYS A 130 -21.88 -6.47 -64.25
C LYS A 130 -21.15 -7.77 -64.57
N TYR A 131 -20.21 -8.19 -63.72
CA TYR A 131 -19.36 -9.37 -63.93
C TYR A 131 -19.40 -10.33 -62.74
N PRO A 132 -20.56 -10.93 -62.43
CA PRO A 132 -20.68 -11.90 -61.34
C PRO A 132 -19.70 -13.06 -61.56
N GLY A 133 -18.87 -13.35 -60.56
CA GLY A 133 -17.84 -14.40 -60.61
C GLY A 133 -16.42 -13.94 -61.01
N LYS A 134 -16.24 -12.70 -61.48
CA LYS A 134 -14.90 -12.12 -61.75
C LYS A 134 -14.40 -11.18 -60.65
N THR A 135 -15.21 -10.90 -59.64
CA THR A 135 -14.90 -9.90 -58.63
C THR A 135 -14.16 -10.49 -57.44
N THR A 136 -13.02 -9.90 -57.10
CA THR A 136 -12.38 -10.03 -55.79
C THR A 136 -12.97 -9.00 -54.82
N SER A 137 -13.11 -9.33 -53.55
CA SER A 137 -13.58 -8.37 -52.53
C SER A 137 -12.66 -7.14 -52.44
N ALA A 138 -13.25 -5.95 -52.25
CA ALA A 138 -12.52 -4.70 -52.06
C ALA A 138 -11.48 -4.83 -50.93
N ILE A 139 -11.84 -5.51 -49.84
CA ILE A 139 -10.95 -5.71 -48.70
C ILE A 139 -9.75 -6.59 -49.04
N THR A 140 -9.93 -7.63 -49.86
CA THR A 140 -8.82 -8.48 -50.32
C THR A 140 -7.78 -7.67 -51.09
N LYS A 141 -8.22 -6.68 -51.88
CA LYS A 141 -7.31 -5.77 -52.58
C LYS A 141 -6.58 -4.85 -51.61
N LEU A 142 -7.29 -4.28 -50.63
CA LEU A 142 -6.65 -3.48 -49.59
C LEU A 142 -5.60 -4.29 -48.81
N THR A 143 -5.93 -5.52 -48.41
CA THR A 143 -5.00 -6.43 -47.75
C THR A 143 -3.80 -6.77 -48.65
N THR A 144 -3.99 -6.93 -49.96
CA THR A 144 -2.89 -7.19 -50.90
C THR A 144 -1.90 -6.01 -50.94
N TYR A 145 -2.40 -4.78 -50.90
CA TYR A 145 -1.57 -3.57 -51.00
C TYR A 145 -0.91 -3.16 -49.67
N TYR A 146 -1.64 -3.30 -48.57
CA TYR A 146 -1.23 -2.74 -47.28
C TYR A 146 -0.86 -3.83 -46.25
N GLY A 147 -1.32 -5.07 -46.44
CA GLY A 147 -1.25 -6.15 -45.45
C GLY A 147 -2.37 -6.06 -44.42
N ASP A 148 -2.83 -7.21 -43.91
CA ASP A 148 -3.95 -7.28 -42.96
C ASP A 148 -3.74 -6.43 -41.70
N GLU A 149 -2.53 -6.47 -41.13
CA GLU A 149 -2.18 -5.68 -39.95
C GLU A 149 -2.37 -4.17 -40.18
N ALA A 150 -1.96 -3.65 -41.33
CA ALA A 150 -2.08 -2.24 -41.65
C ALA A 150 -3.53 -1.86 -41.97
N VAL A 151 -4.24 -2.72 -42.72
CA VAL A 151 -5.66 -2.51 -43.04
C VAL A 151 -6.48 -2.39 -41.76
N VAL A 152 -6.29 -3.28 -40.78
CA VAL A 152 -6.99 -3.22 -39.50
C VAL A 152 -6.76 -1.89 -38.77
N LYS A 153 -5.52 -1.40 -38.74
CA LYS A 153 -5.19 -0.11 -38.12
C LYS A 153 -5.85 1.07 -38.85
N ILE A 154 -5.85 1.05 -40.18
CA ILE A 154 -6.51 2.06 -41.02
C ILE A 154 -8.02 2.08 -40.74
N LEU A 155 -8.65 0.90 -40.67
CA LEU A 155 -10.09 0.77 -40.39
C LEU A 155 -10.43 1.22 -38.97
N ASP A 156 -9.62 0.86 -37.97
CA ASP A 156 -9.82 1.31 -36.58
C ASP A 156 -9.73 2.84 -36.46
N ALA A 157 -8.74 3.46 -37.11
CA ALA A 157 -8.63 4.92 -37.16
C ALA A 157 -9.85 5.56 -37.85
N ALA A 158 -10.28 5.01 -38.98
CA ALA A 158 -11.41 5.52 -39.73
C ALA A 158 -12.77 5.35 -39.01
N LYS A 159 -12.94 4.32 -38.18
CA LYS A 159 -14.13 4.15 -37.30
C LYS A 159 -14.27 5.28 -36.26
N LYS A 160 -13.18 5.96 -35.91
CA LYS A 160 -13.20 7.07 -34.94
C LYS A 160 -13.65 8.38 -35.56
N VAL A 161 -13.60 8.53 -36.88
CA VAL A 161 -13.99 9.74 -37.61
C VAL A 161 -15.42 9.60 -38.13
N ALA A 162 -16.31 10.55 -37.82
CA ALA A 162 -17.73 10.46 -38.15
C ALA A 162 -18.01 10.23 -39.65
N GLY A 163 -17.29 10.94 -40.54
CA GLY A 163 -17.50 10.84 -41.99
C GLY A 163 -17.01 9.54 -42.64
N THR A 164 -16.15 8.76 -41.97
CA THR A 164 -15.61 7.50 -42.51
C THR A 164 -16.04 6.28 -41.72
N ARG A 165 -16.75 6.47 -40.60
CA ARG A 165 -17.11 5.41 -39.66
C ARG A 165 -17.86 4.27 -40.32
N GLU A 166 -18.89 4.61 -41.09
CA GLU A 166 -19.79 3.62 -41.68
C GLU A 166 -19.09 2.74 -42.73
N VAL A 167 -18.30 3.36 -43.61
CA VAL A 167 -17.45 2.65 -44.59
C VAL A 167 -16.46 1.75 -43.88
N ALA A 168 -15.80 2.26 -42.83
CA ALA A 168 -14.81 1.50 -42.08
C ALA A 168 -15.44 0.27 -41.40
N THR A 169 -16.62 0.40 -40.79
CA THR A 169 -17.35 -0.71 -40.18
C THR A 169 -17.72 -1.78 -41.21
N LYS A 170 -18.20 -1.39 -42.39
CA LYS A 170 -18.56 -2.35 -43.46
C LYS A 170 -17.34 -3.06 -44.04
N LEU A 171 -16.23 -2.35 -44.23
CA LEU A 171 -14.97 -2.94 -44.66
C LEU A 171 -14.39 -3.90 -43.61
N GLU A 172 -14.50 -3.57 -42.32
CA GLU A 172 -14.11 -4.48 -41.24
C GLU A 172 -14.97 -5.75 -41.26
N ALA A 173 -16.29 -5.63 -41.38
CA ALA A 173 -17.19 -6.79 -41.48
C ALA A 173 -16.84 -7.66 -42.70
N ALA A 174 -16.59 -7.05 -43.86
CA ALA A 174 -16.14 -7.76 -45.05
C ALA A 174 -14.78 -8.45 -44.85
N GLN A 175 -13.87 -7.85 -44.07
CA GLN A 175 -12.60 -8.46 -43.69
C GLN A 175 -12.83 -9.75 -42.89
N MET A 176 -13.67 -9.69 -41.85
CA MET A 176 -14.00 -10.84 -41.02
C MET A 176 -14.59 -12.00 -41.84
N GLN A 177 -15.52 -11.68 -42.75
CA GLN A 177 -16.13 -12.68 -43.64
C GLN A 177 -15.11 -13.28 -44.62
N THR A 178 -14.18 -12.46 -45.13
CA THR A 178 -13.11 -12.95 -46.02
C THR A 178 -12.19 -13.93 -45.30
N TRP A 179 -11.80 -13.61 -44.06
CA TRP A 179 -10.98 -14.51 -43.25
C TRP A 179 -11.70 -15.82 -42.93
N LEU A 180 -12.98 -15.75 -42.56
CA LEU A 180 -13.81 -16.92 -42.27
C LEU A 180 -14.04 -17.80 -43.51
N ALA A 181 -14.37 -17.22 -44.65
CA ALA A 181 -14.58 -17.94 -45.92
C ALA A 181 -13.30 -18.61 -46.43
N ALA A 182 -12.13 -18.05 -46.10
CA ALA A 182 -10.83 -18.67 -46.39
C ALA A 182 -10.44 -19.77 -45.39
N GLY A 183 -11.29 -20.08 -44.40
CA GLY A 183 -11.06 -21.15 -43.42
C GLY A 183 -9.98 -20.83 -42.39
N ASN A 184 -9.66 -19.55 -42.18
CA ASN A 184 -8.66 -19.18 -41.17
C ASN A 184 -9.21 -19.44 -39.77
N SER A 185 -8.39 -20.00 -38.90
CA SER A 185 -8.71 -20.09 -37.47
C SER A 185 -8.47 -18.74 -36.77
N ALA A 186 -8.97 -18.61 -35.54
CA ALA A 186 -8.60 -17.48 -34.70
C ALA A 186 -7.08 -17.39 -34.49
N ASP A 187 -6.36 -18.52 -34.44
CA ASP A 187 -4.91 -18.55 -34.28
C ASP A 187 -4.15 -18.07 -35.53
N ASP A 188 -4.67 -18.40 -36.71
CA ASP A 188 -4.12 -17.92 -37.97
C ASP A 188 -4.23 -16.40 -38.06
N ILE A 189 -5.41 -15.85 -37.76
CA ILE A 189 -5.62 -14.39 -37.76
C ILE A 189 -4.79 -13.70 -36.68
N PHE A 190 -4.60 -14.32 -35.52
CA PHE A 190 -3.71 -13.78 -34.49
C PHE A 190 -2.28 -13.60 -35.01
N THR A 191 -1.78 -14.60 -35.73
CA THR A 191 -0.43 -14.59 -36.31
C THR A 191 -0.34 -13.66 -37.52
N LEU A 192 -1.37 -13.64 -38.37
CA LEU A 192 -1.49 -12.76 -39.53
C LEU A 192 -1.41 -11.27 -39.14
N LEU A 193 -2.05 -10.92 -38.02
CA LEU A 193 -2.01 -9.58 -37.43
C LEU A 193 -0.75 -9.33 -36.58
N LYS A 194 0.21 -10.27 -36.57
CA LYS A 194 1.48 -10.22 -35.85
C LYS A 194 1.35 -9.96 -34.35
N LEU A 195 0.22 -10.37 -33.75
CA LEU A 195 -0.04 -10.17 -32.33
C LEU A 195 0.89 -11.00 -31.44
N ASN A 196 1.45 -12.08 -31.97
CA ASN A 196 2.50 -12.88 -31.35
C ASN A 196 3.83 -12.11 -31.12
N LYS A 197 3.99 -10.90 -31.67
CA LYS A 197 5.22 -10.09 -31.57
C LYS A 197 5.06 -8.78 -30.77
N VAL A 198 3.88 -8.50 -30.21
CA VAL A 198 3.57 -7.19 -29.60
C VAL A 198 4.13 -7.03 -28.18
N GLY A 199 4.37 -8.12 -27.44
CA GLY A 199 4.81 -8.06 -26.04
C GLY A 199 3.69 -7.62 -25.10
N ASP A 200 4.00 -6.94 -24.01
CA ASP A 200 3.05 -6.72 -22.91
C ASP A 200 1.91 -5.73 -23.24
N ASP A 201 2.05 -4.90 -24.29
CA ASP A 201 1.05 -3.91 -24.71
C ASP A 201 -0.04 -4.48 -25.63
N ILE A 202 -0.12 -5.82 -25.76
CA ILE A 202 -1.01 -6.50 -26.71
C ILE A 202 -2.48 -6.10 -26.59
N LEU A 203 -3.00 -5.97 -25.37
CA LEU A 203 -4.41 -5.62 -25.14
C LEU A 203 -4.73 -4.17 -25.52
N SER A 204 -3.71 -3.30 -25.59
CA SER A 204 -3.84 -1.92 -26.05
C SER A 204 -3.61 -1.78 -27.56
N ASN A 205 -3.21 -2.85 -28.26
CA ASN A 205 -3.02 -2.84 -29.70
C ASN A 205 -4.38 -2.88 -30.44
N PRO A 206 -4.67 -1.92 -31.35
CA PRO A 206 -5.89 -1.93 -32.16
C PRO A 206 -6.13 -3.23 -32.92
N ALA A 207 -5.06 -3.90 -33.38
CA ALA A 207 -5.18 -5.18 -34.06
C ALA A 207 -5.69 -6.30 -33.15
N PHE A 208 -5.46 -6.23 -31.85
CA PHE A 208 -6.02 -7.18 -30.89
C PHE A 208 -7.54 -7.00 -30.76
N ALA A 209 -8.04 -5.76 -30.82
CA ALA A 209 -9.48 -5.51 -30.79
C ALA A 209 -10.19 -6.12 -32.00
N SER A 210 -9.65 -5.94 -33.20
CA SER A 210 -10.21 -6.57 -34.41
C SER A 210 -10.04 -8.09 -34.40
N TRP A 211 -8.93 -8.62 -33.90
CA TRP A 211 -8.79 -10.07 -33.67
C TRP A 211 -9.85 -10.61 -32.70
N ASN A 212 -10.12 -9.91 -31.60
CA ASN A 212 -11.13 -10.33 -30.63
C ASN A 212 -12.55 -10.25 -31.21
N THR A 213 -12.82 -9.30 -32.11
CA THR A 213 -14.06 -9.29 -32.89
C THR A 213 -14.15 -10.50 -33.81
N TYR A 214 -13.06 -10.81 -34.54
CA TYR A 214 -13.00 -12.01 -35.38
C TYR A 214 -13.21 -13.29 -34.57
N LEU A 215 -12.57 -13.41 -33.41
CA LEU A 215 -12.71 -14.55 -32.51
C LEU A 215 -14.18 -14.82 -32.15
N LYS A 216 -14.98 -13.76 -31.89
CA LYS A 216 -16.41 -13.90 -31.63
C LYS A 216 -17.17 -14.44 -32.85
N THR A 217 -16.86 -13.92 -34.04
CA THR A 217 -17.45 -14.39 -35.30
C THR A 217 -17.08 -15.85 -35.57
N PHE A 218 -15.80 -16.20 -35.42
CA PHE A 218 -15.30 -17.57 -35.57
C PHE A 218 -15.98 -18.53 -34.59
N ASN A 219 -16.05 -18.19 -33.31
CA ASN A 219 -16.69 -19.01 -32.28
C ASN A 219 -18.20 -19.21 -32.51
N ALA A 220 -18.87 -18.24 -33.13
CA ALA A 220 -20.29 -18.36 -33.48
C ALA A 220 -20.49 -19.28 -34.68
N ALA A 221 -19.60 -19.22 -35.68
CA ALA A 221 -19.63 -20.05 -36.88
C ALA A 221 -19.12 -21.48 -36.65
N HIS A 222 -18.19 -21.67 -35.70
CA HIS A 222 -17.56 -22.96 -35.37
C HIS A 222 -17.68 -23.29 -33.87
N PRO A 223 -18.89 -23.65 -33.37
CA PRO A 223 -19.10 -23.88 -31.94
C PRO A 223 -18.28 -25.03 -31.34
N ASP A 224 -17.89 -26.00 -32.17
CA ASP A 224 -17.05 -27.15 -31.85
C ASP A 224 -15.56 -26.80 -31.68
N GLN A 225 -15.11 -25.66 -32.22
CA GLN A 225 -13.72 -25.20 -32.19
C GLN A 225 -13.55 -23.93 -31.36
N LYS A 226 -14.52 -23.63 -30.48
CA LYS A 226 -14.51 -22.42 -29.66
C LYS A 226 -13.23 -22.29 -28.83
N THR A 227 -12.63 -21.11 -28.90
CA THR A 227 -11.52 -20.71 -28.03
C THR A 227 -11.81 -19.35 -27.38
N SER A 228 -10.89 -18.81 -26.60
CA SER A 228 -11.07 -17.52 -25.94
C SER A 228 -9.82 -16.65 -25.98
N ALA A 229 -10.02 -15.35 -25.78
CA ALA A 229 -8.92 -14.40 -25.63
C ALA A 229 -8.01 -14.81 -24.47
N PHE A 230 -8.56 -15.26 -23.35
CA PHE A 230 -7.79 -15.75 -22.22
C PHE A 230 -6.96 -17.00 -22.58
N ALA A 231 -7.57 -18.01 -23.24
CA ALA A 231 -6.86 -19.22 -23.64
C ALA A 231 -5.69 -18.91 -24.57
N LYS A 232 -5.93 -18.02 -25.56
CA LYS A 232 -4.87 -17.56 -26.46
C LYS A 232 -3.75 -16.85 -25.73
N LEU A 233 -4.07 -15.86 -24.89
CA LEU A 233 -3.06 -15.12 -24.13
C LEU A 233 -2.30 -16.03 -23.16
N THR A 234 -2.98 -17.02 -22.57
CA THR A 234 -2.34 -18.00 -21.69
C THR A 234 -1.29 -18.83 -22.45
N SER A 235 -1.58 -19.24 -23.69
CA SER A 235 -0.61 -19.95 -24.52
C SER A 235 0.64 -19.12 -24.84
N GLN A 236 0.53 -17.79 -24.86
CA GLN A 236 1.62 -16.88 -25.22
C GLN A 236 2.42 -16.38 -24.02
N TYR A 237 1.75 -16.02 -22.92
CA TYR A 237 2.37 -15.36 -21.77
C TYR A 237 2.49 -16.29 -20.54
N GLY A 238 1.86 -17.47 -20.58
CA GLY A 238 1.59 -18.26 -19.38
C GLY A 238 0.53 -17.59 -18.48
N GLU A 239 -0.13 -18.35 -17.61
CA GLU A 239 -1.23 -17.83 -16.79
C GLU A 239 -0.84 -16.64 -15.91
N VAL A 240 0.34 -16.65 -15.29
CA VAL A 240 0.84 -15.52 -14.48
C VAL A 240 1.17 -14.30 -15.36
N GLY A 241 1.72 -14.53 -16.55
CA GLY A 241 2.01 -13.47 -17.50
C GLY A 241 0.74 -12.76 -17.98
N VAL A 242 -0.36 -13.50 -18.18
CA VAL A 242 -1.67 -12.92 -18.51
C VAL A 242 -2.13 -11.94 -17.43
N SER A 243 -1.99 -12.28 -16.13
CA SER A 243 -2.37 -11.36 -15.05
C SER A 243 -1.61 -10.03 -15.11
N ARG A 244 -0.31 -10.07 -15.43
CA ARG A 244 0.51 -8.86 -15.61
C ARG A 244 0.04 -8.01 -16.79
N VAL A 245 -0.18 -8.63 -17.95
CA VAL A 245 -0.67 -7.95 -19.17
C VAL A 245 -2.04 -7.31 -18.92
N VAL A 246 -2.94 -8.03 -18.24
CA VAL A 246 -4.26 -7.54 -17.84
C VAL A 246 -4.16 -6.33 -16.89
N GLU A 247 -3.35 -6.40 -15.84
CA GLU A 247 -3.21 -5.28 -14.89
C GLU A 247 -2.59 -4.03 -15.53
N ALA A 248 -1.68 -4.19 -16.51
CA ALA A 248 -1.20 -3.07 -17.31
C ALA A 248 -2.33 -2.47 -18.16
N ALA A 249 -3.06 -3.31 -18.89
CA ALA A 249 -4.14 -2.91 -19.79
C ALA A 249 -5.36 -2.30 -19.08
N LEU A 250 -5.62 -2.66 -17.82
CA LEU A 250 -6.68 -2.06 -17.01
C LEU A 250 -6.46 -0.58 -16.70
N LYS A 251 -5.20 -0.12 -16.71
CA LYS A 251 -4.84 1.29 -16.49
C LYS A 251 -5.06 2.16 -17.73
N VAL A 252 -5.25 1.55 -18.89
CA VAL A 252 -5.41 2.24 -20.18
C VAL A 252 -6.89 2.22 -20.57
N LYS A 253 -7.49 3.41 -20.77
CA LYS A 253 -8.93 3.58 -21.02
C LYS A 253 -9.42 2.76 -22.23
N SER A 254 -8.65 2.71 -23.31
CA SER A 254 -9.02 2.01 -24.55
C SER A 254 -9.02 0.49 -24.42
N SER A 255 -8.18 -0.09 -23.56
CA SER A 255 -8.08 -1.55 -23.35
C SER A 255 -8.77 -2.06 -22.09
N SER A 256 -9.27 -1.16 -21.23
CA SER A 256 -9.88 -1.55 -19.95
C SER A 256 -11.05 -2.52 -20.11
N ALA A 257 -11.90 -2.34 -21.12
CA ALA A 257 -13.06 -3.21 -21.34
C ALA A 257 -12.64 -4.66 -21.66
N ILE A 258 -11.72 -4.83 -22.61
CA ILE A 258 -11.23 -6.18 -22.98
C ILE A 258 -10.41 -6.81 -21.87
N ALA A 259 -9.61 -6.02 -21.15
CA ALA A 259 -8.85 -6.49 -19.99
C ALA A 259 -9.77 -7.02 -18.88
N LYS A 260 -10.92 -6.35 -18.63
CA LYS A 260 -11.94 -6.85 -17.69
C LYS A 260 -12.55 -8.17 -18.15
N THR A 261 -12.84 -8.33 -19.45
CA THR A 261 -13.35 -9.59 -19.99
C THR A 261 -12.35 -10.73 -19.80
N VAL A 262 -11.07 -10.51 -20.13
CA VAL A 262 -10.01 -11.51 -19.93
C VAL A 262 -9.81 -11.82 -18.44
N GLN A 263 -9.87 -10.82 -17.56
CA GLN A 263 -9.76 -11.01 -16.10
C GLN A 263 -10.93 -11.82 -15.53
N ALA A 264 -12.15 -11.56 -16.01
CA ALA A 264 -13.33 -12.30 -15.59
C ALA A 264 -13.19 -13.79 -15.94
N GLU A 265 -12.81 -14.11 -17.17
CA GLU A 265 -12.58 -15.50 -17.57
C GLU A 265 -11.43 -16.15 -16.79
N GLN A 266 -10.34 -15.42 -16.52
CA GLN A 266 -9.24 -15.91 -15.67
C GLN A 266 -9.77 -16.36 -14.31
N PHE A 267 -10.57 -15.51 -13.65
CA PHE A 267 -11.12 -15.79 -12.33
C PHE A 267 -12.14 -16.93 -12.35
N GLU A 268 -13.02 -16.99 -13.36
CA GLU A 268 -13.95 -18.12 -13.51
C GLU A 268 -13.22 -19.45 -13.68
N ARG A 269 -12.14 -19.49 -14.48
CA ARG A 269 -11.33 -20.70 -14.64
C ARG A 269 -10.59 -21.07 -13.35
N TRP A 270 -10.07 -20.10 -12.62
CA TRP A 270 -9.48 -20.34 -11.31
C TRP A 270 -10.49 -20.93 -10.33
N MET A 271 -11.72 -20.38 -10.28
CA MET A 271 -12.79 -20.89 -9.41
C MET A 271 -13.27 -22.29 -9.84
N ALA A 272 -13.49 -22.50 -11.15
CA ALA A 272 -13.90 -23.81 -11.68
C ALA A 272 -12.84 -24.89 -11.44
N GLY A 273 -11.56 -24.51 -11.46
CA GLY A 273 -10.44 -25.38 -11.09
C GLY A 273 -10.21 -25.52 -9.58
N GLY A 274 -11.12 -25.03 -8.74
CA GLY A 274 -11.03 -25.15 -7.27
C GLY A 274 -9.88 -24.37 -6.63
N LYS A 275 -9.36 -23.34 -7.30
CA LYS A 275 -8.22 -22.55 -6.81
C LYS A 275 -8.64 -21.72 -5.59
N THR A 276 -8.09 -22.03 -4.41
CA THR A 276 -8.34 -21.25 -3.20
C THR A 276 -7.63 -19.89 -3.26
N THR A 277 -7.94 -18.99 -2.32
CA THR A 277 -7.23 -17.72 -2.17
C THR A 277 -5.74 -17.94 -1.91
N ASP A 278 -5.39 -18.82 -0.97
CA ASP A 278 -4.01 -19.23 -0.68
C ASP A 278 -3.28 -19.80 -1.91
N GLY A 279 -3.97 -20.69 -2.64
CA GLY A 279 -3.47 -21.24 -3.90
C GLY A 279 -3.22 -20.17 -4.96
N ALA A 280 -4.11 -19.18 -5.09
CA ALA A 280 -3.92 -18.05 -6.00
C ALA A 280 -2.75 -17.13 -5.58
N PHE A 281 -2.54 -16.93 -4.28
CA PHE A 281 -1.42 -16.12 -3.77
C PHE A 281 -0.07 -16.74 -4.13
N THR A 282 0.08 -18.04 -3.87
CA THR A 282 1.29 -18.82 -4.20
C THR A 282 1.47 -18.95 -5.71
N PHE A 283 0.38 -19.16 -6.46
CA PHE A 283 0.42 -19.26 -7.92
C PHE A 283 0.95 -17.98 -8.60
N LEU A 284 0.60 -16.81 -8.04
CA LEU A 284 1.10 -15.52 -8.49
C LEU A 284 2.53 -15.21 -7.97
N ALA A 285 3.18 -16.16 -7.30
CA ALA A 285 4.50 -16.04 -6.66
C ALA A 285 4.59 -14.88 -5.66
N LEU A 286 3.46 -14.49 -5.05
CA LEU A 286 3.41 -13.40 -4.08
C LEU A 286 3.97 -13.81 -2.72
N ASP A 287 4.04 -15.11 -2.42
CA ASP A 287 4.73 -15.68 -1.25
C ASP A 287 6.26 -15.51 -1.32
N LYS A 288 6.80 -15.37 -2.54
CA LYS A 288 8.25 -15.24 -2.80
C LYS A 288 8.66 -13.84 -3.27
N ALA A 289 7.73 -12.89 -3.34
CA ALA A 289 8.00 -11.54 -3.82
C ALA A 289 8.89 -10.72 -2.88
N GLY A 290 8.98 -11.08 -1.59
CA GLY A 290 9.83 -10.38 -0.64
C GLY A 290 9.49 -8.90 -0.55
N ASP A 291 10.52 -8.05 -0.62
CA ASP A 291 10.38 -6.59 -0.52
C ASP A 291 9.63 -5.96 -1.72
N GLU A 292 9.53 -6.66 -2.86
CA GLU A 292 8.84 -6.18 -4.06
C GLU A 292 7.31 -6.37 -4.00
N LEU A 293 6.81 -7.12 -2.99
CA LEU A 293 5.41 -7.51 -2.87
C LEU A 293 4.44 -6.33 -3.01
N LEU A 294 4.67 -5.25 -2.26
CA LEU A 294 3.75 -4.10 -2.23
C LEU A 294 3.74 -3.31 -3.55
N GLY A 295 4.82 -3.41 -4.32
CA GLY A 295 4.92 -2.79 -5.65
C GLY A 295 4.37 -3.69 -6.76
N SER A 296 4.11 -4.97 -6.47
CA SER A 296 3.70 -5.94 -7.47
C SER A 296 2.28 -5.65 -7.99
N PRO A 297 2.08 -5.50 -9.31
CA PRO A 297 0.73 -5.39 -9.87
C PRO A 297 -0.10 -6.66 -9.64
N LEU A 298 0.54 -7.82 -9.46
CA LEU A 298 -0.13 -9.09 -9.21
C LEU A 298 -0.83 -9.11 -7.85
N LEU A 299 -0.41 -8.28 -6.89
CA LEU A 299 -1.11 -8.11 -5.62
C LEU A 299 -2.54 -7.56 -5.84
N ASN A 300 -2.74 -6.71 -6.86
CA ASN A 300 -4.07 -6.22 -7.23
C ASN A 300 -4.93 -7.34 -7.84
N THR A 301 -4.34 -8.18 -8.71
CA THR A 301 -5.03 -9.35 -9.25
C THR A 301 -5.47 -10.29 -8.14
N PHE A 302 -4.56 -10.62 -7.22
CA PHE A 302 -4.87 -11.42 -6.04
C PHE A 302 -6.00 -10.81 -5.21
N THR A 303 -5.92 -9.52 -4.89
CA THR A 303 -6.92 -8.84 -4.06
C THR A 303 -8.31 -8.87 -4.70
N LYS A 304 -8.40 -8.64 -6.02
CA LYS A 304 -9.67 -8.74 -6.77
C LYS A 304 -10.23 -10.17 -6.74
N TYR A 305 -9.37 -11.16 -6.98
CA TYR A 305 -9.76 -12.57 -6.93
C TYR A 305 -10.28 -12.96 -5.55
N MET A 306 -9.53 -12.64 -4.49
CA MET A 306 -9.90 -12.90 -3.10
C MET A 306 -11.26 -12.28 -2.75
N ASN A 307 -11.51 -11.04 -3.15
CA ASN A 307 -12.79 -10.38 -2.90
C ASN A 307 -13.97 -11.07 -3.60
N ILE A 308 -13.77 -11.60 -4.81
CA ILE A 308 -14.80 -12.38 -5.53
C ILE A 308 -14.99 -13.75 -4.88
N TYR A 309 -13.88 -14.40 -4.50
CA TYR A 309 -13.89 -15.70 -3.84
C TYR A 309 -14.63 -15.65 -2.50
N ASN A 310 -14.32 -14.68 -1.64
CA ASN A 310 -14.98 -14.49 -0.35
C ASN A 310 -16.50 -14.30 -0.50
N LYS A 311 -16.93 -13.50 -1.49
CA LYS A 311 -18.37 -13.30 -1.75
C LYS A 311 -19.10 -14.59 -2.14
N ARG A 312 -18.41 -15.52 -2.79
CA ARG A 312 -18.97 -16.83 -3.19
C ARG A 312 -18.80 -17.90 -2.10
N ASN A 313 -17.87 -17.71 -1.18
CA ASN A 313 -17.52 -18.65 -0.11
C ASN A 313 -17.42 -17.93 1.24
N PRO A 314 -18.54 -17.42 1.82
CA PRO A 314 -18.49 -16.62 3.05
C PRO A 314 -17.86 -17.35 4.24
N ASP A 315 -18.05 -18.67 4.33
CA ASP A 315 -17.49 -19.50 5.41
C ASP A 315 -15.95 -19.66 5.33
N GLN A 316 -15.35 -19.27 4.20
CA GLN A 316 -13.90 -19.31 3.96
C GLN A 316 -13.31 -17.92 3.73
N GLU A 317 -14.01 -16.89 4.19
CA GLU A 317 -13.58 -15.50 4.02
C GLU A 317 -12.21 -15.27 4.68
N THR A 318 -11.28 -14.71 3.90
CA THR A 318 -10.01 -14.17 4.39
C THR A 318 -9.86 -12.72 3.97
N ASN A 319 -8.92 -12.00 4.55
CA ASN A 319 -8.59 -10.65 4.11
C ASN A 319 -7.11 -10.55 3.76
N LEU A 320 -6.75 -9.48 3.05
CA LEU A 320 -5.39 -9.32 2.53
C LEU A 320 -4.36 -9.40 3.66
N ILE A 321 -4.60 -8.74 4.80
CA ILE A 321 -3.64 -8.73 5.89
C ILE A 321 -3.50 -10.11 6.57
N GLY A 322 -4.59 -10.87 6.68
CA GLY A 322 -4.58 -12.25 7.18
C GLY A 322 -3.77 -13.18 6.27
N THR A 323 -3.98 -13.09 4.96
CA THR A 323 -3.18 -13.84 3.97
C THR A 323 -1.71 -13.46 4.05
N LEU A 324 -1.39 -12.15 4.05
CA LEU A 324 0.00 -11.68 4.18
C LEU A 324 0.65 -12.18 5.48
N THR A 325 -0.08 -12.17 6.59
CA THR A 325 0.42 -12.64 7.89
C THR A 325 0.71 -14.15 7.86
N THR A 326 -0.11 -14.92 7.14
CA THR A 326 0.06 -16.38 6.98
C THR A 326 1.35 -16.70 6.22
N HIS A 327 1.65 -15.99 5.14
CA HIS A 327 2.83 -16.27 4.31
C HIS A 327 4.13 -15.63 4.82
N TYR A 328 4.08 -14.39 5.34
CA TYR A 328 5.26 -13.64 5.75
C TYR A 328 5.55 -13.69 7.26
N GLY A 329 4.59 -14.18 8.05
CA GLY A 329 4.62 -14.09 9.51
C GLY A 329 4.53 -12.65 10.02
N ASN A 330 4.29 -12.49 11.32
CA ASN A 330 4.16 -11.15 11.93
C ASN A 330 5.44 -10.32 11.79
N VAL A 331 6.60 -10.91 12.07
CA VAL A 331 7.89 -10.21 11.98
C VAL A 331 8.25 -9.84 10.54
N GLY A 332 8.12 -10.78 9.60
CA GLY A 332 8.45 -10.54 8.19
C GLY A 332 7.53 -9.48 7.59
N LEU A 333 6.23 -9.60 7.83
CA LEU A 333 5.25 -8.63 7.35
C LEU A 333 5.50 -7.24 7.94
N SER A 334 5.72 -7.10 9.25
CA SER A 334 5.96 -5.77 9.84
C SER A 334 7.24 -5.12 9.32
N LYS A 335 8.29 -5.89 8.99
CA LYS A 335 9.49 -5.36 8.31
C LYS A 335 9.18 -4.90 6.88
N LEU A 336 8.46 -5.73 6.12
CA LEU A 336 8.05 -5.43 4.75
C LEU A 336 7.19 -4.16 4.69
N LEU A 337 6.22 -3.99 5.61
CA LEU A 337 5.41 -2.78 5.70
C LEU A 337 6.26 -1.56 6.10
N ALA A 338 7.20 -1.71 7.04
CA ALA A 338 8.12 -0.64 7.40
C ALA A 338 8.99 -0.17 6.22
N ALA A 339 9.50 -1.10 5.41
CA ALA A 339 10.23 -0.77 4.18
C ALA A 339 9.32 -0.08 3.16
N GLY A 340 8.10 -0.61 2.97
CA GLY A 340 7.11 -0.06 2.05
C GLY A 340 6.71 1.39 2.36
N ARG A 341 6.71 1.80 3.64
CA ARG A 341 6.45 3.19 4.06
C ARG A 341 7.54 4.18 3.61
N ASN A 342 8.76 3.69 3.38
CA ASN A 342 9.89 4.52 2.94
C ASN A 342 9.94 4.69 1.42
N VAL A 343 9.08 3.99 0.66
CA VAL A 343 9.02 4.07 -0.80
C VAL A 343 7.73 4.77 -1.22
N ALA A 344 7.85 5.86 -1.99
CA ALA A 344 6.74 6.75 -2.33
C ALA A 344 5.56 6.03 -3.01
N SER A 345 5.83 5.06 -3.90
CA SER A 345 4.80 4.31 -4.62
C SER A 345 4.02 3.31 -3.76
N THR A 346 4.59 2.84 -2.65
CA THR A 346 3.99 1.82 -1.77
C THR A 346 3.57 2.37 -0.41
N SER A 347 3.93 3.61 -0.08
CA SER A 347 3.74 4.19 1.26
C SER A 347 2.28 4.21 1.73
N ASN A 348 1.36 4.58 0.82
CA ASN A 348 -0.08 4.59 1.15
C ASN A 348 -0.60 3.18 1.45
N LEU A 349 -0.27 2.20 0.60
CA LEU A 349 -0.68 0.81 0.79
C LEU A 349 -0.08 0.23 2.08
N ALA A 350 1.21 0.46 2.33
CA ALA A 350 1.88 0.02 3.54
C ALA A 350 1.20 0.60 4.80
N THR A 351 0.83 1.88 4.78
CA THR A 351 0.13 2.54 5.89
C THR A 351 -1.27 1.98 6.11
N SER A 352 -2.02 1.69 5.03
CA SER A 352 -3.33 1.03 5.14
C SER A 352 -3.21 -0.39 5.70
N LEU A 353 -2.18 -1.13 5.31
CA LEU A 353 -1.91 -2.48 5.81
C LEU A 353 -1.45 -2.48 7.27
N ASP A 354 -0.66 -1.49 7.72
CA ASP A 354 -0.34 -1.31 9.15
C ASP A 354 -1.63 -1.17 9.97
N ALA A 355 -2.57 -0.31 9.53
CA ALA A 355 -3.84 -0.13 10.22
C ALA A 355 -4.69 -1.41 10.24
N ALA A 356 -4.68 -2.18 9.13
CA ALA A 356 -5.33 -3.48 9.07
C ALA A 356 -4.65 -4.52 10.00
N GLN A 357 -3.32 -4.50 10.11
CA GLN A 357 -2.55 -5.38 10.98
C GLN A 357 -2.90 -5.13 12.44
N TYR A 358 -3.01 -3.86 12.86
CA TYR A 358 -3.41 -3.54 14.24
C TYR A 358 -4.84 -4.00 14.54
N LYS A 359 -5.77 -3.81 13.59
CA LYS A 359 -7.14 -4.31 13.72
C LYS A 359 -7.18 -5.83 13.86
N LEU A 360 -6.40 -6.54 13.06
CA LEU A 360 -6.29 -8.00 13.13
C LEU A 360 -5.75 -8.46 14.49
N TRP A 361 -4.67 -7.84 14.98
CA TRP A 361 -4.14 -8.17 16.31
C TRP A 361 -5.14 -7.87 17.43
N MET A 362 -5.87 -6.76 17.35
CA MET A 362 -6.93 -6.43 18.31
C MET A 362 -8.10 -7.43 18.26
N SER A 363 -8.54 -7.87 17.07
CA SER A 363 -9.62 -8.87 16.97
C SER A 363 -9.19 -10.23 17.52
N GLN A 364 -7.89 -10.53 17.45
CA GLN A 364 -7.28 -11.70 18.09
C GLN A 364 -7.00 -11.51 19.58
N ARG A 365 -7.48 -10.40 20.18
CA ARG A 365 -7.28 -10.04 21.60
C ARG A 365 -5.80 -9.97 22.00
N LYS A 366 -4.91 -9.61 21.08
CA LYS A 366 -3.50 -9.39 21.40
C LYS A 366 -3.34 -8.10 22.18
N GLU A 367 -2.60 -8.18 23.26
CA GLU A 367 -2.19 -7.02 24.05
C GLU A 367 -0.82 -6.49 23.59
N PRO A 368 -0.49 -5.23 23.90
CA PRO A 368 0.84 -4.69 23.63
C PRO A 368 2.01 -5.57 24.08
N ALA A 369 1.90 -6.24 25.23
CA ALA A 369 2.92 -7.19 25.70
C ALA A 369 3.05 -8.42 24.79
N ASP A 370 1.93 -8.97 24.31
CA ASP A 370 1.94 -10.07 23.34
C ASP A 370 2.62 -9.65 22.04
N VAL A 371 2.30 -8.45 21.54
CA VAL A 371 2.89 -7.93 20.30
C VAL A 371 4.38 -7.69 20.48
N PHE A 372 4.82 -7.20 21.64
CA PHE A 372 6.24 -7.03 21.95
C PHE A 372 7.00 -8.36 21.85
N MET A 373 6.47 -9.41 22.48
CA MET A 373 7.04 -10.76 22.48
C MET A 373 6.99 -11.42 21.10
N MET A 374 5.86 -11.28 20.40
CA MET A 374 5.63 -11.81 19.05
C MET A 374 6.57 -11.20 18.01
N LEU A 375 6.90 -9.92 18.16
CA LEU A 375 7.87 -9.23 17.29
C LEU A 375 9.33 -9.51 17.68
N GLY A 376 9.58 -10.29 18.74
CA GLY A 376 10.92 -10.65 19.19
C GLY A 376 11.69 -9.50 19.83
N LEU A 377 11.00 -8.44 20.29
CA LEU A 377 11.63 -7.23 20.80
C LEU A 377 12.34 -7.42 22.14
N GLN A 378 11.97 -8.44 22.92
CA GLN A 378 12.68 -8.87 24.13
C GLN A 378 14.09 -9.41 23.86
N LYS A 379 14.40 -9.75 22.61
CA LYS A 379 15.72 -10.24 22.18
C LYS A 379 16.48 -9.24 21.31
N ALA A 380 15.98 -8.01 21.17
CA ALA A 380 16.58 -6.99 20.30
C ALA A 380 17.90 -6.42 20.86
N GLY A 381 18.12 -6.54 22.18
CA GLY A 381 19.31 -6.01 22.83
C GLY A 381 19.46 -4.51 22.61
N ASP A 382 20.70 -4.04 22.45
CA ASP A 382 21.02 -2.62 22.23
C ASP A 382 20.40 -2.02 20.95
N ASN A 383 19.91 -2.86 20.03
CA ASN A 383 19.30 -2.44 18.78
C ASN A 383 17.79 -2.18 18.88
N LEU A 384 17.18 -2.32 20.06
CA LEU A 384 15.73 -2.18 20.27
C LEU A 384 15.17 -0.91 19.61
N LEU A 385 15.74 0.26 19.92
CA LEU A 385 15.21 1.55 19.47
C LEU A 385 15.49 1.84 17.98
N SER A 386 16.47 1.15 17.39
CA SER A 386 16.76 1.23 15.96
C SER A 386 15.92 0.27 15.13
N SER A 387 15.21 -0.66 15.77
CA SER A 387 14.40 -1.65 15.09
C SER A 387 13.12 -1.04 14.52
N PRO A 388 12.80 -1.26 13.22
CA PRO A 388 11.51 -0.85 12.67
C PRO A 388 10.33 -1.54 13.38
N LEU A 389 10.55 -2.73 13.93
CA LEU A 389 9.55 -3.48 14.70
C LEU A 389 9.17 -2.76 16.00
N PHE A 390 10.10 -2.01 16.61
CA PHE A 390 9.80 -1.20 17.79
C PHE A 390 8.86 -0.04 17.45
N THR A 391 8.99 0.53 16.25
CA THR A 391 8.03 1.51 15.73
C THR A 391 6.65 0.87 15.50
N THR A 392 6.60 -0.36 14.98
CA THR A 392 5.33 -1.09 14.82
C THR A 392 4.67 -1.36 16.17
N PHE A 393 5.43 -1.84 17.15
CA PHE A 393 4.96 -2.07 18.52
C PHE A 393 4.42 -0.79 19.18
N THR A 394 5.15 0.33 19.09
CA THR A 394 4.71 1.58 19.71
C THR A 394 3.45 2.14 19.06
N LYS A 395 3.33 2.08 17.73
CA LYS A 395 2.10 2.46 17.02
C LYS A 395 0.90 1.57 17.38
N PHE A 396 1.12 0.26 17.49
CA PHE A 396 0.08 -0.65 17.96
C PHE A 396 -0.35 -0.30 19.40
N THR A 397 0.61 -0.05 20.29
CA THR A 397 0.35 0.35 21.68
C THR A 397 -0.49 1.62 21.74
N ASP A 398 -0.18 2.63 20.91
CA ASP A 398 -0.97 3.87 20.83
C ASP A 398 -2.40 3.60 20.34
N ALA A 399 -2.55 2.79 19.29
CA ALA A 399 -3.86 2.42 18.75
C ALA A 399 -4.69 1.59 19.75
N TYR A 400 -4.04 0.72 20.52
CA TYR A 400 -4.66 -0.07 21.58
C TYR A 400 -5.13 0.83 22.72
N HIS A 401 -4.27 1.73 23.22
CA HIS A 401 -4.63 2.65 24.30
C HIS A 401 -5.78 3.59 23.91
N ALA A 402 -5.81 4.08 22.67
CA ALA A 402 -6.90 4.91 22.16
C ALA A 402 -8.28 4.23 22.23
N LYS A 403 -8.33 2.89 22.30
CA LYS A 403 -9.56 2.10 22.47
C LYS A 403 -9.79 1.57 23.89
N ASN A 404 -8.77 1.61 24.74
CA ASN A 404 -8.78 1.06 26.11
C ASN A 404 -8.22 2.13 27.07
N LEU A 405 -8.94 3.26 27.19
CA LEU A 405 -8.49 4.44 27.93
C LEU A 405 -8.36 4.19 29.44
N ASP A 406 -9.06 3.18 29.95
CA ASP A 406 -9.07 2.72 31.34
C ASP A 406 -7.85 1.86 31.70
N GLN A 407 -7.10 1.36 30.72
CA GLN A 407 -5.90 0.57 30.96
C GLN A 407 -4.63 1.45 30.96
N PRO A 408 -3.92 1.56 32.10
CA PRO A 408 -2.68 2.31 32.22
C PRO A 408 -1.51 1.52 31.62
N MET A 409 -1.59 1.15 30.35
CA MET A 409 -0.51 0.46 29.66
C MET A 409 0.44 1.49 29.03
N THR A 410 1.62 1.68 29.63
CA THR A 410 2.67 2.51 29.02
C THR A 410 3.68 1.64 28.27
N THR A 411 4.20 2.16 27.17
CA THR A 411 5.33 1.55 26.43
C THR A 411 6.49 1.21 27.37
N ASN A 412 6.73 2.05 28.39
CA ASN A 412 7.84 1.87 29.33
C ASN A 412 7.67 0.62 30.20
N TRP A 413 6.45 0.37 30.70
CA TRP A 413 6.19 -0.79 31.56
C TRP A 413 6.59 -2.11 30.88
N ILE A 414 6.22 -2.27 29.60
CA ILE A 414 6.54 -3.47 28.81
C ILE A 414 8.04 -3.57 28.54
N VAL A 415 8.68 -2.45 28.17
CA VAL A 415 10.13 -2.44 27.92
C VAL A 415 10.91 -2.80 29.19
N ARG A 416 10.50 -2.25 30.35
CA ARG A 416 11.15 -2.49 31.65
C ARG A 416 10.97 -3.91 32.19
N ALA A 417 9.99 -4.65 31.69
CA ALA A 417 9.87 -6.09 31.99
C ALA A 417 11.01 -6.92 31.38
N HIS A 418 11.75 -6.36 30.40
CA HIS A 418 12.80 -7.08 29.66
C HIS A 418 14.15 -6.36 29.65
N TYR A 419 14.18 -5.05 29.89
CA TYR A 419 15.37 -4.21 29.83
C TYR A 419 15.50 -3.37 31.09
N SER A 420 16.70 -3.31 31.67
CA SER A 420 16.94 -2.41 32.81
C SER A 420 16.91 -0.95 32.36
N ASP A 421 16.55 -0.04 33.27
CA ASP A 421 16.58 1.41 33.02
C ASP A 421 17.97 1.88 32.55
N PHE A 422 19.04 1.29 33.09
CA PHE A 422 20.42 1.52 32.63
C PHE A 422 20.61 1.13 31.16
N ASP A 423 20.08 -0.02 30.74
CA ASP A 423 20.17 -0.47 29.34
C ASP A 423 19.33 0.41 28.43
N VAL A 424 18.10 0.77 28.84
CA VAL A 424 17.24 1.70 28.08
C VAL A 424 17.91 3.06 27.93
N ALA A 425 18.51 3.62 28.99
CA ALA A 425 19.23 4.89 28.94
C ALA A 425 20.43 4.83 27.97
N LYS A 426 21.22 3.75 27.97
CA LYS A 426 22.28 3.53 26.97
C LYS A 426 21.71 3.50 25.55
N MET A 427 20.61 2.77 25.32
CA MET A 427 19.96 2.69 24.01
C MET A 427 19.45 4.06 23.55
N ILE A 428 18.90 4.88 24.44
CA ILE A 428 18.46 6.25 24.14
C ILE A 428 19.65 7.10 23.68
N LEU A 429 20.75 7.11 24.44
CA LEU A 429 21.96 7.85 24.07
C LEU A 429 22.58 7.38 22.75
N ALA A 430 22.47 6.09 22.43
CA ALA A 430 22.87 5.56 21.13
C ALA A 430 21.92 6.03 20.01
N ALA A 431 20.61 5.99 20.26
CA ALA A 431 19.57 6.37 19.30
C ALA A 431 19.62 7.86 18.93
N GLU A 432 20.06 8.74 19.83
CA GLU A 432 20.29 10.17 19.53
C GLU A 432 21.26 10.37 18.35
N LYS A 433 22.22 9.45 18.18
CA LYS A 433 23.25 9.49 17.13
C LYS A 433 22.81 8.85 15.81
N ILE A 434 21.67 8.16 15.79
CA ILE A 434 21.17 7.40 14.64
C ILE A 434 19.87 8.06 14.14
N PRO A 435 19.88 8.75 12.98
CA PRO A 435 18.71 9.51 12.50
C PRO A 435 17.40 8.71 12.46
N SER A 436 17.44 7.44 12.06
CA SER A 436 16.25 6.57 12.01
C SER A 436 15.73 6.16 13.38
N ALA A 437 16.55 6.23 14.44
CA ALA A 437 16.19 5.83 15.80
C ALA A 437 15.83 7.02 16.70
N GLN A 438 16.11 8.26 16.29
CA GLN A 438 15.92 9.46 17.12
C GLN A 438 14.49 9.61 17.66
N SER A 439 13.47 9.34 16.84
CA SER A 439 12.07 9.43 17.27
C SER A 439 11.73 8.37 18.34
N ALA A 440 12.23 7.15 18.18
CA ALA A 440 12.08 6.09 19.17
C ALA A 440 12.84 6.42 20.47
N GLY A 441 14.05 6.95 20.35
CA GLY A 441 14.87 7.44 21.47
C GLY A 441 14.15 8.51 22.28
N LYS A 442 13.65 9.56 21.62
CA LYS A 442 12.90 10.65 22.28
C LYS A 442 11.62 10.16 22.95
N ARG A 443 10.90 9.24 22.31
CA ARG A 443 9.71 8.62 22.90
C ARG A 443 10.08 7.87 24.18
N MET A 444 11.12 7.04 24.13
CA MET A 444 11.57 6.26 25.29
C MET A 444 12.12 7.13 26.41
N GLU A 445 12.85 8.19 26.09
CA GLU A 445 13.28 9.19 27.07
C GLU A 445 12.09 9.82 27.79
N GLY A 446 11.08 10.28 27.05
CA GLY A 446 9.91 10.92 27.65
C GLY A 446 9.15 10.00 28.62
N VAL A 447 8.97 8.73 28.26
CA VAL A 447 8.28 7.77 29.14
C VAL A 447 9.16 7.31 30.31
N LEU A 448 10.47 7.18 30.12
CA LEU A 448 11.42 6.84 31.20
C LEU A 448 11.51 7.97 32.22
N PHE A 449 11.65 9.23 31.77
CA PHE A 449 11.69 10.39 32.64
C PHE A 449 10.39 10.57 33.39
N LYS A 450 9.25 10.32 32.74
CA LYS A 450 7.94 10.36 33.40
C LYS A 450 7.87 9.40 34.58
N ASP A 451 8.35 8.16 34.42
CA ASP A 451 8.37 7.17 35.50
C ASP A 451 9.40 7.54 36.59
N TRP A 452 10.51 8.16 36.22
CA TRP A 452 11.51 8.65 37.19
C TRP A 452 11.05 9.85 38.01
N MET A 453 10.00 10.58 37.59
CA MET A 453 9.47 11.74 38.33
C MET A 453 9.04 11.40 39.76
N ASP A 454 8.68 10.14 40.02
CA ASP A 454 8.25 9.70 41.35
C ASP A 454 9.42 9.67 42.36
N SER A 455 10.64 9.35 41.90
CA SER A 455 11.82 9.30 42.77
C SER A 455 13.12 9.52 41.97
N PRO A 456 13.69 10.73 42.03
CA PRO A 456 15.02 11.01 41.48
C PRO A 456 16.15 10.15 42.08
N ASP A 457 15.99 9.74 43.34
CA ASP A 457 16.94 8.87 44.04
C ASP A 457 16.93 7.47 43.43
N ASN A 458 15.75 6.91 43.15
CA ASN A 458 15.63 5.64 42.46
C ASN A 458 16.15 5.75 41.03
N ALA A 459 15.90 6.86 40.33
CA ALA A 459 16.44 7.11 39.00
C ALA A 459 17.98 7.07 38.99
N PHE A 460 18.62 7.68 39.99
CA PHE A 460 20.07 7.69 40.15
C PHE A 460 20.65 6.27 40.28
N GLN A 461 20.03 5.45 41.12
CA GLN A 461 20.41 4.04 41.30
C GLN A 461 20.07 3.17 40.08
N ALA A 462 18.96 3.45 39.42
CA ALA A 462 18.49 2.71 38.23
C ALA A 462 19.46 2.85 37.05
N VAL A 463 20.17 3.98 36.93
CA VAL A 463 21.29 4.17 36.00
C VAL A 463 22.67 3.86 36.58
N LYS A 464 22.71 3.12 37.71
CA LYS A 464 23.93 2.59 38.36
C LYS A 464 24.96 3.66 38.72
N LEU A 465 24.54 4.90 38.97
CA LEU A 465 25.46 5.96 39.33
C LEU A 465 26.03 5.76 40.74
N ASP A 466 25.30 5.07 41.62
CA ASP A 466 25.77 4.65 42.94
C ASP A 466 27.01 3.75 42.91
N GLN A 467 27.28 3.11 41.77
CA GLN A 467 28.46 2.27 41.56
C GLN A 467 29.63 3.04 40.92
N VAL A 468 29.40 4.28 40.48
CA VAL A 468 30.42 5.14 39.86
C VAL A 468 31.16 5.92 40.93
N LYS A 469 32.49 5.88 40.90
CA LYS A 469 33.33 6.64 41.85
C LYS A 469 33.16 8.16 41.63
N PRO A 470 33.16 8.98 42.69
CA PRO A 470 33.06 10.44 42.56
C PRO A 470 34.09 11.03 41.58
N SER A 471 35.33 10.51 41.57
CA SER A 471 36.41 11.00 40.70
C SER A 471 36.15 10.83 39.20
N THR A 472 35.31 9.87 38.80
CA THR A 472 34.97 9.57 37.39
C THR A 472 33.53 9.93 37.06
N LEU A 473 32.78 10.52 38.01
CA LEU A 473 31.35 10.79 37.85
C LEU A 473 31.07 11.72 36.66
N PHE A 474 31.88 12.77 36.49
CA PHE A 474 31.77 13.73 35.40
C PHE A 474 32.20 13.19 34.03
N GLU A 475 32.83 12.02 33.98
CA GLU A 475 33.17 11.31 32.74
C GLU A 475 32.04 10.36 32.30
N SER A 476 31.09 10.07 33.19
CA SER A 476 30.00 9.15 32.92
C SER A 476 28.91 9.80 32.05
N PRO A 477 28.57 9.22 30.88
CA PRO A 477 27.44 9.69 30.09
C PRO A 477 26.10 9.49 30.82
N MET A 478 26.00 8.48 31.69
CA MET A 478 24.81 8.28 32.53
C MET A 478 24.62 9.41 33.54
N PHE A 479 25.72 10.00 34.02
CA PHE A 479 25.64 11.12 34.96
C PHE A 479 25.12 12.38 34.27
N ALA A 480 25.63 12.68 33.07
CA ALA A 480 25.08 13.76 32.24
C ALA A 480 23.60 13.52 31.90
N TYR A 481 23.23 12.27 31.63
CA TYR A 481 21.84 11.87 31.37
C TYR A 481 20.92 12.05 32.58
N TRP A 482 21.35 11.62 33.77
CA TRP A 482 20.61 11.85 35.01
C TRP A 482 20.49 13.35 35.34
N MET A 483 21.54 14.15 35.11
CA MET A 483 21.47 15.61 35.28
C MET A 483 20.50 16.26 34.29
N LYS A 484 20.38 15.75 33.06
CA LYS A 484 19.34 16.16 32.10
C LYS A 484 17.94 15.85 32.64
N PHE A 485 17.72 14.67 33.21
CA PHE A 485 16.48 14.34 33.91
C PHE A 485 16.20 15.30 35.08
N MET A 486 17.21 15.62 35.90
CA MET A 486 17.06 16.54 37.03
C MET A 486 16.62 17.94 36.60
N ASP A 487 17.11 18.43 35.44
CA ASP A 487 16.62 19.69 34.86
C ASP A 487 15.11 19.63 34.58
N ASP A 488 14.60 18.52 34.05
CA ASP A 488 13.16 18.34 33.77
C ASP A 488 12.33 18.11 35.04
N PHE A 489 12.90 17.40 36.02
CA PHE A 489 12.30 17.23 37.34
C PHE A 489 12.11 18.60 38.03
N HIS A 490 13.14 19.45 38.06
CA HIS A 490 13.00 20.79 38.65
C HIS A 490 12.00 21.68 37.91
N LYS A 491 11.86 21.52 36.58
CA LYS A 491 10.82 22.23 35.79
C LYS A 491 9.41 21.75 36.11
N SER A 492 9.21 20.46 36.35
CA SER A 492 7.91 19.86 36.69
C SER A 492 7.46 20.20 38.12
N PHE A 493 8.40 20.47 39.01
CA PHE A 493 8.17 20.75 40.43
C PHE A 493 8.70 22.14 40.84
N PRO A 494 8.30 23.24 40.16
CA PRO A 494 8.86 24.56 40.43
C PRO A 494 8.47 25.02 41.84
N GLY A 495 9.46 25.29 42.68
CA GLY A 495 9.25 25.73 44.07
C GLY A 495 8.71 24.66 45.02
N LYS A 496 8.43 23.44 44.55
CA LYS A 496 8.06 22.31 45.41
C LYS A 496 9.32 21.71 46.02
N ILE A 497 9.28 21.51 47.33
CA ILE A 497 10.37 20.84 48.05
C ILE A 497 10.09 19.35 48.02
N VAL A 498 10.84 18.61 47.20
CA VAL A 498 10.79 17.15 47.15
C VAL A 498 12.05 16.60 47.84
N PRO A 499 11.94 16.06 49.07
CA PRO A 499 13.06 15.51 49.81
C PRO A 499 13.71 14.36 49.03
N ARG A 500 15.04 14.35 48.99
CA ARG A 500 15.85 13.35 48.29
C ARG A 500 17.29 13.41 48.82
N THR A 501 17.94 12.27 48.99
CA THR A 501 19.20 12.19 49.76
C THR A 501 20.22 11.25 49.14
N VAL A 502 19.97 10.70 47.95
CA VAL A 502 20.84 9.67 47.35
C VAL A 502 22.30 10.11 47.26
N LEU A 503 22.59 11.36 46.91
CA LEU A 503 23.97 11.84 46.76
C LEU A 503 24.68 11.92 48.12
N ALA A 504 23.96 12.34 49.15
CA ALA A 504 24.48 12.51 50.51
C ALA A 504 24.64 11.19 51.28
N THR A 505 23.90 10.15 50.86
CA THR A 505 23.94 8.82 51.46
C THR A 505 24.85 7.86 50.72
N THR A 506 25.02 8.05 49.41
CA THR A 506 25.82 7.15 48.55
C THR A 506 27.30 7.50 48.57
N TYR A 507 27.64 8.79 48.53
CA TYR A 507 29.04 9.23 48.47
C TYR A 507 29.49 9.87 49.78
N LYS A 508 30.79 9.80 50.03
CA LYS A 508 31.41 10.59 51.09
C LYS A 508 31.42 12.06 50.68
N ASP A 509 30.96 12.92 51.59
CA ASP A 509 30.80 14.36 51.34
C ASP A 509 32.10 15.00 50.85
N GLU A 510 33.26 14.65 51.44
CA GLU A 510 34.57 15.19 51.03
C GLU A 510 34.97 14.78 49.62
N GLU A 511 34.72 13.52 49.25
CA GLU A 511 35.05 13.00 47.91
C GLU A 511 34.17 13.66 46.84
N LEU A 512 32.90 13.93 47.17
CA LEU A 512 31.95 14.58 46.28
C LEU A 512 32.33 16.05 46.03
N VAL A 513 32.63 16.81 47.09
CA VAL A 513 33.08 18.21 46.97
C VAL A 513 34.41 18.31 46.22
N LYS A 514 35.34 17.37 46.45
CA LYS A 514 36.61 17.30 45.71
C LYS A 514 36.40 17.03 44.22
N ALA A 515 35.51 16.11 43.87
CA ALA A 515 35.17 15.81 42.48
C ALA A 515 34.54 17.02 41.77
N ILE A 516 33.60 17.71 42.42
CA ILE A 516 32.98 18.95 41.92
C ILE A 516 34.05 20.02 41.67
N THR A 517 34.91 20.27 42.65
CA THR A 517 35.97 21.29 42.56
C THR A 517 36.94 20.98 41.40
N ALA A 518 37.27 19.72 41.20
CA ALA A 518 38.10 19.29 40.07
C ALA A 518 37.39 19.53 38.73
N ALA A 519 36.11 19.17 38.63
CA ALA A 519 35.30 19.36 37.43
C ALA A 519 35.02 20.84 37.10
N GLN A 520 34.94 21.73 38.09
CA GLN A 520 34.80 23.18 37.90
C GLN A 520 36.04 23.83 37.26
N LYS A 521 37.22 23.24 37.45
CA LYS A 521 38.48 23.70 36.84
C LYS A 521 38.57 23.37 35.36
N ASN A 522 37.86 22.34 34.90
CA ASN A 522 37.83 21.95 33.50
C ASN A 522 36.69 22.69 32.77
N PRO A 523 36.99 23.53 31.76
CA PRO A 523 35.97 24.30 31.04
C PRO A 523 34.84 23.46 30.44
N LYS A 524 35.10 22.19 30.05
CA LYS A 524 34.09 21.31 29.45
C LYS A 524 33.06 20.79 30.45
N THR A 525 33.42 20.70 31.73
CA THR A 525 32.58 20.12 32.79
C THR A 525 32.10 21.16 33.79
N LYS A 526 32.59 22.39 33.70
CA LYS A 526 32.33 23.47 34.65
C LYS A 526 30.83 23.74 34.87
N ASP A 527 30.06 23.85 33.80
CA ASP A 527 28.63 24.15 33.91
C ASP A 527 27.84 23.01 34.54
N LEU A 528 28.16 21.76 34.15
CA LEU A 528 27.58 20.57 34.76
C LEU A 528 27.94 20.47 36.26
N ALA A 529 29.19 20.78 36.61
CA ALA A 529 29.67 20.78 37.99
C ALA A 529 28.97 21.83 38.86
N ASN A 530 28.72 23.04 38.33
CA ASN A 530 27.98 24.08 39.06
C ASN A 530 26.52 23.70 39.30
N LYS A 531 25.87 23.09 38.29
CA LYS A 531 24.50 22.55 38.44
C LYS A 531 24.47 21.44 39.50
N PHE A 532 25.45 20.53 39.43
CA PHE A 532 25.53 19.43 40.38
C PHE A 532 25.84 19.90 41.80
N GLU A 533 26.72 20.88 41.99
CA GLU A 533 27.00 21.49 43.31
C GLU A 533 25.72 22.03 43.96
N THR A 534 24.88 22.71 43.18
CA THR A 534 23.58 23.19 43.65
C THR A 534 22.67 22.03 44.07
N GLU A 535 22.70 20.92 43.33
CA GLU A 535 21.91 19.73 43.64
C GLU A 535 22.44 19.01 44.89
N VAL A 536 23.75 18.82 45.03
CA VAL A 536 24.39 18.26 46.24
C VAL A 536 24.01 19.06 47.48
N LEU A 537 24.13 20.38 47.41
CA LEU A 537 23.79 21.25 48.54
C LEU A 537 22.31 21.16 48.91
N LYS A 538 21.40 21.03 47.94
CA LYS A 538 19.98 20.77 48.26
C LYS A 538 19.80 19.44 48.98
N GLN A 539 20.46 18.37 48.53
CA GLN A 539 20.36 17.07 49.17
C GLN A 539 21.02 17.01 50.55
N PHE A 540 22.08 17.79 50.78
CA PHE A 540 22.68 17.96 52.12
C PHE A 540 21.68 18.58 53.11
N ILE A 541 20.85 19.52 52.67
CA ILE A 541 19.75 20.03 53.50
C ILE A 541 18.83 18.86 53.85
N PHE A 542 18.32 18.10 52.87
CA PHE A 542 17.40 16.99 53.12
C PHE A 542 17.99 15.87 53.98
N ALA A 543 19.31 15.72 53.98
CA ALA A 543 20.06 14.78 54.81
C ALA A 543 20.49 15.37 56.17
N GLU A 544 19.91 16.50 56.59
CA GLU A 544 20.15 17.13 57.91
C GLU A 544 21.61 17.50 58.19
N LYS A 545 22.40 17.78 57.14
CA LYS A 545 23.82 18.17 57.30
C LYS A 545 23.89 19.59 57.87
N GLN A 546 24.39 19.72 59.10
CA GLN A 546 24.42 21.01 59.79
C GLN A 546 25.25 22.05 59.02
N PRO A 547 24.86 23.34 59.01
CA PRO A 547 25.62 24.40 58.34
C PRO A 547 27.09 24.46 58.76
N ILE A 548 27.43 24.10 60.00
CA ILE A 548 28.81 24.09 60.48
C ILE A 548 29.67 23.00 59.80
N ASP A 549 29.08 21.85 59.46
CA ASP A 549 29.81 20.76 58.82
C ASP A 549 29.98 21.04 57.32
N VAL A 550 28.96 21.63 56.69
CA VAL A 550 29.08 22.10 55.30
C VAL A 550 30.09 23.27 55.17
N ALA A 551 30.23 24.14 56.17
CA ALA A 551 31.29 25.15 56.20
C ALA A 551 32.70 24.51 56.16
N LYS A 552 32.92 23.44 56.93
CA LYS A 552 34.20 22.71 56.93
C LYS A 552 34.49 22.09 55.57
N LEU A 553 33.49 21.44 54.98
CA LEU A 553 33.57 20.80 53.65
C LEU A 553 33.89 21.81 52.54
N LEU A 554 33.26 22.99 52.57
CA LEU A 554 33.48 24.06 51.59
C LEU A 554 34.70 24.94 51.90
N HIS A 555 35.47 24.62 52.95
CA HIS A 555 36.63 25.37 53.44
C HIS A 555 36.32 26.85 53.77
N VAL A 556 35.17 27.10 54.38
CA VAL A 556 34.72 28.44 54.80
C VAL A 556 35.05 28.67 56.28
N LYS A 557 35.98 29.59 56.55
CA LYS A 557 36.39 30.04 57.89
C LYS A 557 36.08 31.52 58.12
N SER A 558 35.96 32.31 57.05
CA SER A 558 35.81 33.76 57.10
C SER A 558 34.97 34.30 55.94
N LYS A 559 34.55 35.56 56.04
CA LYS A 559 33.76 36.24 55.01
C LYS A 559 34.48 36.48 53.69
N THR A 560 35.81 36.33 53.66
CA THR A 560 36.65 36.55 52.48
C THR A 560 36.88 35.30 51.64
N ASP A 561 36.44 34.12 52.11
CA ASP A 561 36.65 32.86 51.41
C ASP A 561 35.76 32.74 50.16
N ALA A 562 36.28 32.10 49.11
CA ALA A 562 35.61 31.99 47.80
C ALA A 562 34.19 31.39 47.90
N ASN A 563 34.02 30.38 48.78
CA ASN A 563 32.75 29.68 48.98
C ASN A 563 31.84 30.34 50.03
N TRP A 564 32.23 31.49 50.62
CA TRP A 564 31.43 32.16 51.68
C TRP A 564 30.00 32.45 51.22
N LYS A 565 29.82 32.95 49.99
CA LYS A 565 28.49 33.27 49.45
C LYS A 565 27.64 32.02 49.26
N LEU A 566 28.23 30.94 48.74
CA LEU A 566 27.57 29.66 48.53
C LEU A 566 27.13 29.04 49.86
N TRP A 567 28.02 29.01 50.86
CA TRP A 567 27.71 28.53 52.20
C TRP A 567 26.64 29.40 52.89
N THR A 568 26.70 30.73 52.74
CA THR A 568 25.68 31.63 53.31
C THR A 568 24.29 31.30 52.75
N LYS A 569 24.20 31.03 51.44
CA LYS A 569 22.97 30.61 50.78
C LYS A 569 22.49 29.25 51.30
N TYR A 570 23.39 28.27 51.42
CA TYR A 570 23.08 26.97 52.03
C TYR A 570 22.52 27.12 53.45
N ALA A 571 23.16 27.90 54.31
CA ALA A 571 22.72 28.10 55.69
C ALA A 571 21.33 28.77 55.75
N GLN A 572 21.04 29.73 54.87
CA GLN A 572 19.72 30.33 54.75
C GLN A 572 18.65 29.32 54.33
N ASP A 573 18.95 28.50 53.31
CA ASP A 573 18.02 27.49 52.79
C ASP A 573 17.78 26.36 53.81
N TYR A 574 18.82 25.96 54.54
CA TYR A 574 18.73 25.00 55.64
C TYR A 574 17.78 25.48 56.75
N ARG A 575 17.96 26.73 57.21
CA ARG A 575 17.06 27.34 58.21
C ARG A 575 15.63 27.47 57.67
N ALA A 576 15.47 27.91 56.43
CA ALA A 576 14.15 28.05 55.82
C ALA A 576 13.39 26.72 55.73
N TYR A 577 14.10 25.59 55.63
CA TYR A 577 13.51 24.26 55.59
C TYR A 577 13.19 23.70 57.00
N TYR A 578 14.12 23.77 57.96
CA TYR A 578 13.96 23.15 59.28
C TYR A 578 13.44 24.07 60.39
N GLU A 579 13.60 25.39 60.27
CA GLU A 579 13.30 26.37 61.34
C GLU A 579 11.97 27.13 61.12
N LYS A 580 11.13 26.73 60.15
CA LYS A 580 9.73 27.18 60.09
C LYS A 580 8.92 26.50 61.21
N PRO A 581 7.95 27.20 61.85
CA PRO A 581 7.09 26.57 62.85
C PRO A 581 6.30 25.42 62.22
N LYS A 582 6.42 24.21 62.78
CA LYS A 582 5.55 23.08 62.41
C LYS A 582 4.09 23.52 62.57
N PRO A 583 3.18 23.23 61.62
CA PRO A 583 1.75 23.36 61.91
C PRO A 583 1.42 22.46 63.12
N PRO A 584 0.47 22.86 63.98
CA PRO A 584 0.15 22.09 65.18
C PRO A 584 -0.24 20.67 64.76
N VAL A 585 0.34 19.69 65.45
CA VAL A 585 -0.08 18.29 65.39
C VAL A 585 -1.57 18.27 65.71
N GLN A 586 -2.43 17.99 64.71
CA GLN A 586 -3.76 17.52 65.02
C GLN A 586 -3.58 16.16 65.69
N LEU A 587 -3.70 16.15 67.01
CA LEU A 587 -4.01 14.93 67.76
C LEU A 587 -5.27 14.37 67.09
N ARG A 588 -5.13 13.21 66.42
CA ARG A 588 -6.30 12.37 66.16
C ARG A 588 -6.84 12.02 67.54
N GLU A 589 -8.00 12.55 67.88
CA GLU A 589 -8.88 11.86 68.81
C GLU A 589 -9.27 10.56 68.10
N ASP A 590 -8.65 9.45 68.52
CA ASP A 590 -9.13 8.13 68.15
C ASP A 590 -10.59 8.00 68.63
N PRO A 591 -11.55 7.67 67.75
CA PRO A 591 -12.86 7.27 68.22
C PRO A 591 -12.70 5.93 68.94
N LEU A 592 -13.15 5.92 70.19
CA LEU A 592 -13.37 4.73 71.01
C LEU A 592 -13.88 3.55 70.17
N VAL A 593 -13.10 2.47 70.23
CA VAL A 593 -13.53 1.12 69.85
C VAL A 593 -14.80 0.78 70.62
N VAL A 594 -15.91 0.57 69.91
CA VAL A 594 -17.05 -0.19 70.42
C VAL A 594 -17.08 -1.52 69.65
N PRO A 595 -17.11 -2.68 70.33
CA PRO A 595 -17.00 -3.97 69.66
C PRO A 595 -18.26 -4.33 68.86
N VAL A 596 -18.01 -5.09 67.80
CA VAL A 596 -18.96 -5.71 66.88
C VAL A 596 -20.01 -6.54 67.64
N GLU A 597 -21.29 -6.27 67.41
CA GLU A 597 -22.34 -7.29 67.49
C GLU A 597 -23.56 -6.94 66.62
N ALA A 598 -23.85 -7.87 65.70
CA ALA A 598 -25.15 -8.28 65.18
C ALA A 598 -25.93 -7.43 64.14
N ARG A 599 -26.27 -8.16 63.05
CA ARG A 599 -27.50 -8.18 62.19
C ARG A 599 -27.25 -7.80 60.73
N GLN A 600 -27.18 -8.77 59.81
CA GLN A 600 -28.32 -9.37 59.09
C GLN A 600 -29.26 -8.33 58.45
N LEU A 601 -29.06 -8.03 57.16
CA LEU A 601 -29.90 -8.46 56.03
C LEU A 601 -29.28 -8.00 54.70
#